data_AF-A0AAN0SRH2-F1
#
_entry.id   AF-A0AAN0SRH2-F1
#
_cell.length_a   1.000
_cell.length_b   1.000
_cell.length_c   1.000
_cell.angle_alpha   90.00
_cell.angle_beta   90.00
_cell.angle_gamma   90.00
#
_symmetry.space_group_name_H-M   'P 1'
#
loop_
_entity.id
_entity.type
_entity.pdbx_description
1 polymer ?
#
loop_
_entity_poly.entity_id
_entity_poly.type
_entity_poly.pdbx_seq_one_letter_code
_entity_poly.pdbx_strand_id
1 'polypeptide(L)'
;MTKKIEVVHLDRKYFEENSHFKNMLDENNVPKQIKRPYVYVKVRVEDKDFLLPLRSNLNHPNGFHAPSSKSANAGIDYSHALILPNRSYIKNRTHLDREQYNYIRDNYETIKTGFGSYLKDYIRKEKQGVAYKIGKFKNSTLLNFNEELGLVKEQKHSNEELQKTEESKEDKKMENQKSAQKKEEIKDGSELQDQKEIQDKQKEQARRLAYMRQMGRER
;
A
#
# COMPACT_ATOMS: atom_id res chain seq x y z
N MET A 1 18.92 26.90 30.49
CA MET A 1 18.61 27.49 29.16
C MET A 1 17.21 27.05 28.75
N THR A 2 16.27 27.97 28.59
CA THR A 2 14.93 27.67 28.06
C THR A 2 15.06 27.30 26.58
N LYS A 3 14.61 26.10 26.20
CA LYS A 3 14.56 25.69 24.79
C LYS A 3 13.54 26.58 24.08
N LYS A 4 13.99 27.34 23.08
CA LYS A 4 13.11 28.13 22.22
C LYS A 4 12.65 27.23 21.07
N ILE A 5 11.34 27.07 20.92
CA ILE A 5 10.76 26.42 19.74
C ILE A 5 10.56 27.46 18.64
N GLU A 6 10.76 27.04 17.40
CA GLU A 6 10.52 27.86 16.21
C GLU A 6 9.20 27.45 15.57
N VAL A 7 8.33 28.43 15.32
CA VAL A 7 7.05 28.25 14.64
C VAL A 7 7.03 29.18 13.43
N VAL A 8 6.72 28.65 12.26
CA VAL A 8 6.89 29.34 10.97
C VAL A 8 5.68 29.20 10.07
N HIS A 9 5.56 30.11 9.12
CA HIS A 9 4.78 29.92 7.90
C HIS A 9 5.72 29.69 6.72
N LEU A 10 5.30 28.81 5.82
CA LEU A 10 6.00 28.59 4.56
C LEU A 10 5.59 29.62 3.52
N ASP A 11 6.54 29.97 2.67
CA ASP A 11 6.32 30.80 1.51
C ASP A 11 5.45 30.06 0.49
N ARG A 12 4.65 30.84 -0.25
CA ARG A 12 3.83 30.36 -1.36
C ARG A 12 4.64 29.50 -2.34
N LYS A 13 5.89 29.92 -2.62
CA LYS A 13 6.81 29.23 -3.52
C LYS A 13 6.99 27.74 -3.18
N TYR A 14 7.01 27.39 -1.89
CA TYR A 14 7.14 25.98 -1.48
C TYR A 14 6.00 25.12 -2.04
N PHE A 15 4.76 25.62 -1.97
CA PHE A 15 3.59 24.86 -2.41
C PHE A 15 3.43 24.86 -3.94
N GLU A 16 3.85 25.92 -4.61
CA GLU A 16 3.78 26.02 -6.07
C GLU A 16 4.83 25.12 -6.75
N GLU A 17 6.07 25.13 -6.27
CA GLU A 17 7.14 24.26 -6.78
C GLU A 17 6.91 22.78 -6.47
N ASN A 18 6.23 22.48 -5.36
CA ASN A 18 5.91 21.11 -4.95
C ASN A 18 4.43 20.75 -5.19
N SER A 19 3.82 21.31 -6.23
CA SER A 19 2.42 21.08 -6.60
C SER A 19 2.09 19.63 -6.97
N HIS A 20 3.10 18.82 -7.26
CA HIS A 20 2.99 17.39 -7.56
C HIS A 20 2.90 16.51 -6.30
N PHE A 21 3.13 17.06 -5.10
CA PHE A 21 3.04 16.32 -3.85
C PHE A 21 1.61 15.88 -3.56
N LYS A 22 1.46 14.62 -3.17
CA LYS A 22 0.18 14.00 -2.83
C LYS A 22 -0.11 14.11 -1.35
N ASN A 23 -1.39 14.01 -0.97
CA ASN A 23 -1.84 14.03 0.43
C ASN A 23 -1.42 15.30 1.19
N MET A 24 -1.16 16.40 0.49
CA MET A 24 -0.82 17.66 1.14
C MET A 24 -1.99 18.15 1.97
N LEU A 25 -1.71 18.69 3.16
CA LEU A 25 -2.76 19.28 3.98
C LEU A 25 -3.34 20.49 3.25
N ASP A 26 -4.68 20.57 3.18
CA ASP A 26 -5.38 21.59 2.38
C ASP A 26 -4.99 21.56 0.89
N GLU A 27 -4.87 20.35 0.32
CA GLU A 27 -4.60 20.12 -1.10
C GLU A 27 -5.48 21.01 -2.00
N ASN A 28 -4.87 21.55 -3.06
CA ASN A 28 -5.49 22.51 -3.98
C ASN A 28 -5.90 23.86 -3.38
N ASN A 29 -5.49 24.17 -2.13
CA ASN A 29 -5.77 25.45 -1.49
C ASN A 29 -4.50 26.10 -0.92
N VAL A 30 -3.63 26.57 -1.82
CA VAL A 30 -2.40 27.31 -1.49
C VAL A 30 -2.66 28.49 -0.52
N PRO A 31 -3.73 29.31 -0.68
CA PRO A 31 -4.02 30.39 0.27
C PRO A 31 -4.23 29.91 1.72
N LYS A 32 -4.77 28.70 1.91
CA LYS A 32 -4.93 28.10 3.24
C LYS A 32 -3.63 27.48 3.74
N GLN A 33 -2.85 26.85 2.85
CA GLN A 33 -1.56 26.25 3.16
C GLN A 33 -0.54 27.27 3.68
N ILE A 34 -0.44 28.45 3.04
CA ILE A 34 0.50 29.51 3.46
C ILE A 34 0.12 30.17 4.80
N LYS A 35 -1.14 30.05 5.22
CA LYS A 35 -1.65 30.58 6.50
C LYS A 35 -1.52 29.57 7.64
N ARG A 36 -1.05 28.36 7.35
CA ARG A 36 -0.92 27.30 8.34
C ARG A 36 0.40 27.43 9.10
N PRO A 37 0.38 27.49 10.44
CA PRO A 37 1.61 27.48 11.23
C PRO A 37 2.20 26.06 11.29
N TYR A 38 3.52 25.98 11.23
CA TYR A 38 4.30 24.75 11.37
C TYR A 38 5.28 24.86 12.54
N VAL A 39 5.37 23.83 13.37
CA VAL A 39 6.40 23.71 14.42
C VAL A 39 7.64 23.06 13.81
N TYR A 40 8.79 23.70 14.02
CA TYR A 40 10.08 23.17 13.61
C TYR A 40 10.55 22.08 14.58
N VAL A 41 10.67 20.86 14.09
CA VAL A 41 11.13 19.71 14.87
C VAL A 41 12.36 19.13 14.22
N LYS A 42 13.49 19.25 14.92
CA LYS A 42 14.74 18.59 14.52
C LYS A 42 14.76 17.18 15.08
N VAL A 43 14.62 16.19 14.20
CA VAL A 43 14.72 14.77 14.55
C VAL A 43 16.07 14.25 14.06
N ARG A 44 16.85 13.66 14.96
CA ARG A 44 18.16 13.07 14.63
C ARG A 44 18.07 11.80 13.76
N VAL A 45 16.87 11.28 13.56
CA VAL A 45 16.66 10.18 12.62
C VAL A 45 16.90 10.77 11.23
N GLU A 46 18.04 10.40 10.64
CA GLU A 46 18.53 10.83 9.33
C GLU A 46 18.96 12.32 9.22
N ASP A 47 19.18 13.00 10.35
CA ASP A 47 19.67 14.40 10.41
C ASP A 47 18.90 15.42 9.56
N LYS A 48 17.59 15.21 9.40
CA LYS A 48 16.69 16.11 8.65
C LYS A 48 15.86 17.00 9.56
N ASP A 49 15.55 18.18 9.04
CA ASP A 49 14.65 19.13 9.68
C ASP A 49 13.23 18.95 9.15
N PHE A 50 12.30 18.72 10.08
CA PHE A 50 10.90 18.50 9.76
C PHE A 50 10.04 19.65 10.27
N LEU A 51 8.99 19.93 9.51
CA LEU A 51 7.94 20.89 9.84
C LEU A 51 6.65 20.14 10.10
N LEU A 52 6.11 20.31 11.31
CA LEU A 52 4.87 19.65 11.71
C LEU A 52 3.72 20.67 11.74
N PRO A 53 2.68 20.52 10.90
CA PRO A 53 1.58 21.47 10.85
C PRO A 53 0.76 21.48 12.14
N LEU A 54 0.34 22.67 12.56
CA LEU A 54 -0.72 22.84 13.56
C LEU A 54 -2.09 22.80 12.89
N ARG A 55 -3.03 22.15 13.56
CA ARG A 55 -4.44 22.08 13.20
C ARG A 55 -5.27 22.67 14.34
N SER A 56 -6.33 23.39 14.00
CA SER A 56 -7.37 23.77 14.96
C SER A 56 -8.21 22.57 15.41
N ASN A 57 -8.21 21.48 14.63
CA ASN A 57 -8.88 20.23 14.97
C ASN A 57 -8.02 19.04 14.52
N LEU A 58 -7.37 18.38 15.47
CA LEU A 58 -6.64 17.13 15.30
C LEU A 58 -7.57 15.97 15.70
N ASN A 59 -8.20 15.36 14.70
CA ASN A 59 -9.24 14.34 14.88
C ASN A 59 -8.72 12.90 14.70
N HIS A 60 -7.43 12.68 14.89
CA HIS A 60 -6.79 11.37 14.74
C HIS A 60 -5.60 11.22 15.71
N PRO A 61 -5.20 9.99 16.06
CA PRO A 61 -4.15 9.75 17.04
C PRO A 61 -2.72 9.99 16.50
N ASN A 62 -2.54 10.20 15.19
CA ASN A 62 -1.22 10.38 14.57
C ASN A 62 -0.67 11.80 14.76
N GLY A 63 -0.54 12.24 16.01
CA GLY A 63 -0.13 13.60 16.33
C GLY A 63 0.05 13.84 17.83
N PHE A 64 0.13 15.11 18.19
CA PHE A 64 0.18 15.56 19.58
C PHE A 64 -0.91 16.59 19.81
N HIS A 65 -1.81 16.32 20.76
CA HIS A 65 -2.81 17.30 21.16
C HIS A 65 -2.13 18.49 21.83
N ALA A 66 -2.39 19.69 21.30
CA ALA A 66 -1.84 20.94 21.79
C ALA A 66 -2.98 21.96 21.78
N PRO A 67 -3.85 21.95 22.80
CA PRO A 67 -4.96 22.88 22.91
C PRO A 67 -4.52 24.34 22.76
N SER A 68 -5.42 25.15 22.23
CA SER A 68 -5.27 26.61 22.14
C SER A 68 -6.43 27.29 22.84
N SER A 69 -6.31 28.58 23.09
CA SER A 69 -7.43 29.41 23.57
C SER A 69 -8.67 29.36 22.68
N LYS A 70 -8.53 28.99 21.39
CA LYS A 70 -9.62 28.92 20.42
C LYS A 70 -10.17 27.52 20.19
N SER A 71 -9.42 26.47 20.56
CA SER A 71 -9.83 25.09 20.31
C SER A 71 -9.11 24.12 21.24
N ALA A 72 -9.90 23.36 22.00
CA ALA A 72 -9.44 22.25 22.83
C ALA A 72 -8.89 21.08 22.00
N ASN A 73 -9.40 20.92 20.77
CA ASN A 73 -8.99 19.84 19.87
C ASN A 73 -7.80 20.23 18.97
N ALA A 74 -7.19 21.39 19.20
CA ALA A 74 -6.01 21.77 18.44
C ALA A 74 -4.84 20.80 18.68
N GLY A 75 -3.96 20.66 17.68
CA GLY A 75 -2.85 19.74 17.79
C GLY A 75 -1.88 19.80 16.62
N ILE A 76 -0.73 19.18 16.83
CA ILE A 76 0.34 18.99 15.87
C ILE A 76 0.09 17.67 15.13
N ASP A 77 0.07 17.71 13.81
CA ASP A 77 -0.23 16.55 12.97
C ASP A 77 1.06 15.92 12.43
N TYR A 78 1.34 14.68 12.79
CA TYR A 78 2.53 13.96 12.32
C TYR A 78 2.37 13.41 10.91
N SER A 79 1.13 13.14 10.48
CA SER A 79 0.87 12.54 9.17
C SER A 79 1.06 13.52 8.03
N HIS A 80 1.00 14.83 8.29
CA HIS A 80 1.22 15.87 7.30
C HIS A 80 2.58 16.59 7.48
N ALA A 81 3.59 15.89 8.01
CA ALA A 81 4.93 16.41 8.20
C ALA A 81 5.62 16.74 6.86
N LEU A 82 6.38 17.83 6.81
CA LEU A 82 7.12 18.28 5.64
C LEU A 82 8.62 18.28 5.91
N ILE A 83 9.43 17.98 4.90
CA ILE A 83 10.88 18.22 4.94
C ILE A 83 11.14 19.62 4.37
N LEU A 84 11.98 20.40 5.04
CA LEU A 84 12.37 21.72 4.57
C LEU A 84 13.73 21.64 3.87
N PRO A 85 13.81 21.77 2.52
CA PRO A 85 15.09 21.65 1.80
C PRO A 85 16.09 22.73 2.21
N ASN A 86 15.61 23.96 2.40
CA ASN A 86 16.40 25.08 2.87
C ASN A 86 15.50 26.16 3.50
N ARG A 87 16.11 27.11 4.24
CA ARG A 87 15.37 28.14 4.99
C ARG A 87 14.77 29.25 4.11
N SER A 88 15.07 29.34 2.82
CA SER A 88 14.49 30.37 1.93
C SER A 88 12.99 30.19 1.72
N TYR A 89 12.46 28.99 1.98
CA TYR A 89 11.02 28.74 1.96
C TYR A 89 10.30 29.19 3.23
N ILE A 90 11.00 29.70 4.25
CA ILE A 90 10.37 30.27 5.42
C ILE A 90 9.99 31.71 5.12
N LYS A 91 8.68 32.00 5.08
CA LYS A 91 8.18 33.37 4.88
C LYS A 91 8.40 34.22 6.13
N ASN A 92 7.91 33.75 7.27
CA ASN A 92 8.00 34.45 8.53
C ASN A 92 7.89 33.51 9.73
N ARG A 93 8.52 33.93 10.83
CA ARG A 93 8.25 33.37 12.16
C ARG A 93 6.90 33.89 12.63
N THR A 94 6.13 33.03 13.28
CA THR A 94 4.81 33.39 13.79
C THR A 94 4.71 33.14 15.28
N HIS A 95 3.84 33.90 15.91
CA HIS A 95 3.48 33.72 17.30
C HIS A 95 2.21 32.87 17.37
N LEU A 96 2.23 31.85 18.23
CA LEU A 96 1.03 31.18 18.71
C LEU A 96 0.48 31.96 19.91
N ASP A 97 -0.73 31.63 20.34
CA ASP A 97 -1.16 32.08 21.65
C ASP A 97 -0.17 31.61 22.72
N ARG A 98 0.01 32.43 23.77
CA ARG A 98 1.08 32.23 24.76
C ARG A 98 0.96 30.87 25.46
N GLU A 99 -0.26 30.44 25.75
CA GLU A 99 -0.52 29.17 26.43
C GLU A 99 -0.18 27.98 25.55
N GLN A 100 -0.67 27.95 24.31
CA GLN A 100 -0.32 26.91 23.35
C GLN A 100 1.19 26.87 23.06
N TYR A 101 1.84 28.04 22.92
CA TYR A 101 3.28 28.11 22.74
C TYR A 101 4.04 27.49 23.92
N ASN A 102 3.69 27.88 25.15
CA ASN A 102 4.30 27.33 26.36
C ASN A 102 4.06 25.83 26.47
N TYR A 103 2.84 25.38 26.20
CA TYR A 103 2.49 23.96 26.24
C TYR A 103 3.31 23.14 25.24
N ILE A 104 3.43 23.60 23.99
CA ILE A 104 4.24 22.94 22.97
C ILE A 104 5.72 22.98 23.36
N ARG A 105 6.22 24.10 23.88
CA ARG A 105 7.61 24.26 24.31
C ARG A 105 7.95 23.26 25.43
N ASP A 106 7.10 23.19 26.44
CA ASP A 106 7.33 22.36 27.63
C ASP A 106 7.21 20.87 27.28
N ASN A 107 6.47 20.53 26.23
CA ASN A 107 6.32 19.17 25.69
C ASN A 107 7.17 18.91 24.43
N TYR A 108 8.15 19.74 24.12
CA TYR A 108 8.91 19.63 22.86
C TYR A 108 9.60 18.27 22.70
N GLU A 109 10.17 17.72 23.77
CA GLU A 109 10.82 16.41 23.72
C GLU A 109 9.81 15.27 23.51
N THR A 110 8.59 15.39 24.06
CA THR A 110 7.49 14.45 23.83
C THR A 110 7.06 14.48 22.37
N ILE A 111 6.89 15.67 21.80
CA ILE A 111 6.54 15.86 20.38
C ILE A 111 7.63 15.27 19.48
N LYS A 112 8.88 15.61 19.76
CA LYS A 112 10.04 15.12 19.02
C LYS A 112 10.16 13.59 19.07
N THR A 113 9.98 13.00 20.25
CA THR A 113 10.04 11.54 20.43
C THR A 113 8.85 10.85 19.75
N GLY A 114 7.64 11.40 19.90
CA GLY A 114 6.42 10.90 19.27
C GLY A 114 6.52 10.93 17.74
N PHE A 115 6.94 12.05 17.17
CA PHE A 115 7.17 12.15 15.73
C PHE A 115 8.33 11.25 15.27
N GLY A 116 9.42 11.15 16.03
CA GLY A 116 10.52 10.22 15.73
C GLY A 116 10.08 8.75 15.67
N SER A 117 9.19 8.33 16.57
CA SER A 117 8.58 6.99 16.54
C SER A 117 7.64 6.81 15.35
N TYR A 118 6.82 7.82 15.03
CA TYR A 118 5.97 7.81 13.84
C TYR A 118 6.80 7.64 12.55
N LEU A 119 7.88 8.41 12.41
CA LEU A 119 8.79 8.38 11.27
C LEU A 119 9.50 7.03 11.13
N LYS A 120 10.07 6.50 12.22
CA LYS A 120 10.71 5.17 12.22
C LYS A 120 9.75 4.07 11.78
N ASP A 121 8.51 4.09 12.27
CA ASP A 121 7.49 3.14 11.87
C ASP A 121 7.09 3.30 10.41
N TYR A 122 6.97 4.55 9.93
CA TYR A 122 6.69 4.83 8.52
C TYR A 122 7.77 4.22 7.63
N ILE A 123 9.04 4.58 7.86
CA ILE A 123 10.21 4.05 7.13
C ILE A 123 10.21 2.53 7.12
N ARG A 124 10.01 1.88 8.29
CA ARG A 124 9.96 0.42 8.39
C ARG A 124 8.88 -0.20 7.52
N LYS A 125 7.68 0.41 7.49
CA LYS A 125 6.54 -0.09 6.72
C LYS A 125 6.63 0.24 5.23
N GLU A 126 7.30 1.33 4.89
CA GLU A 126 7.54 1.72 3.50
C GLU A 126 8.61 0.84 2.86
N LYS A 127 9.68 0.49 3.60
CA LYS A 127 10.66 -0.54 3.16
C LYS A 127 10.02 -1.89 2.85
N GLN A 128 8.94 -2.24 3.55
CA GLN A 128 8.14 -3.45 3.30
C GLN A 128 7.13 -3.27 2.15
N GLY A 129 6.98 -2.06 1.61
CA GLY A 129 5.99 -1.75 0.59
C GLY A 129 4.55 -1.88 1.07
N VAL A 130 4.27 -1.67 2.37
CA VAL A 130 2.93 -1.83 2.95
C VAL A 130 2.40 -0.59 3.66
N ALA A 131 3.16 0.51 3.74
CA ALA A 131 2.70 1.71 4.46
C ALA A 131 1.37 2.24 3.90
N TYR A 132 1.19 2.22 2.57
CA TYR A 132 -0.04 2.64 1.91
C TYR A 132 -1.30 1.84 2.33
N LYS A 133 -1.13 0.61 2.82
CA LYS A 133 -2.23 -0.24 3.32
C LYS A 133 -2.59 0.06 4.78
N ILE A 134 -1.72 0.74 5.50
CA ILE A 134 -1.87 0.99 6.94
C ILE A 134 -2.58 2.33 7.13
N GLY A 135 -3.72 2.32 7.82
CA GLY A 135 -4.56 3.52 8.02
C GLY A 135 -3.81 4.74 8.55
N LYS A 136 -2.84 4.56 9.47
CA LYS A 136 -2.02 5.67 10.00
C LYS A 136 -1.07 6.33 9.00
N PHE A 137 -0.77 5.67 7.88
CA PHE A 137 0.19 6.12 6.86
C PHE A 137 -0.44 6.34 5.50
N LYS A 138 -1.66 5.84 5.27
CA LYS A 138 -2.37 5.93 3.99
C LYS A 138 -2.41 7.35 3.42
N ASN A 139 -2.62 8.33 4.28
CA ASN A 139 -2.71 9.75 3.90
C ASN A 139 -1.48 10.54 4.38
N SER A 140 -0.33 9.87 4.59
CA SER A 140 0.89 10.54 5.05
C SER A 140 1.52 11.35 3.91
N THR A 141 1.99 12.57 4.19
CA THR A 141 2.80 13.36 3.27
C THR A 141 4.22 12.83 3.13
N LEU A 142 4.67 11.96 4.05
CA LEU A 142 6.02 11.39 4.01
C LEU A 142 6.32 10.59 2.75
N LEU A 143 5.29 10.10 2.04
CA LEU A 143 5.45 9.41 0.76
C LEU A 143 6.11 10.28 -0.31
N ASN A 144 5.93 11.60 -0.22
CA ASN A 144 6.54 12.54 -1.17
C ASN A 144 8.04 12.70 -0.93
N PHE A 145 8.54 12.19 0.20
CA PHE A 145 9.93 12.37 0.62
C PHE A 145 10.70 11.05 0.68
N ASN A 146 10.23 10.01 -0.05
CA ASN A 146 10.87 8.70 -0.04
C ASN A 146 12.34 8.78 -0.52
N GLU A 147 12.66 9.66 -1.47
CA GLU A 147 14.04 9.85 -1.93
C GLU A 147 14.93 10.42 -0.83
N GLU A 148 14.48 11.50 -0.19
CA GLU A 148 15.14 12.14 0.93
C GLU A 148 15.31 11.16 2.08
N LEU A 149 14.29 10.35 2.37
CA LEU A 149 14.30 9.32 3.42
C LEU A 149 15.16 8.08 3.07
N GLY A 150 15.84 8.06 1.90
CA GLY A 150 16.67 6.94 1.48
C GLY A 150 15.88 5.65 1.25
N LEU A 151 14.62 5.79 0.82
CA LEU A 151 13.68 4.70 0.53
C LEU A 151 13.58 4.39 -0.96
N VAL A 152 14.43 5.03 -1.79
CA VAL A 152 14.55 4.66 -3.20
C VAL A 152 15.02 3.22 -3.28
N LYS A 153 14.20 2.37 -3.89
CA LYS A 153 14.62 1.01 -4.21
C LYS A 153 15.78 1.14 -5.19
N GLU A 154 16.99 0.75 -4.79
CA GLU A 154 18.02 0.43 -5.78
C GLU A 154 17.36 -0.53 -6.77
N GLN A 155 17.28 -0.13 -8.04
CA GLN A 155 16.87 -1.03 -9.10
C GLN A 155 17.98 -2.06 -9.26
N LYS A 156 18.00 -3.06 -8.38
CA LYS A 156 18.82 -4.26 -8.49
C LYS A 156 17.90 -5.44 -8.24
N HIS A 157 17.72 -6.24 -9.30
CA HIS A 157 17.13 -7.57 -9.32
C HIS A 157 15.61 -7.73 -9.11
N SER A 158 14.76 -6.82 -9.61
CA SER A 158 13.33 -7.15 -9.82
C SER A 158 13.01 -7.70 -11.22
N ASN A 159 13.94 -7.66 -12.17
CA ASN A 159 13.74 -8.31 -13.48
C ASN A 159 13.92 -9.83 -13.42
N GLU A 160 14.70 -10.36 -12.47
CA GLU A 160 14.88 -11.81 -12.34
C GLU A 160 13.72 -12.50 -11.60
N GLU A 161 13.06 -11.82 -10.65
CA GLU A 161 11.88 -12.40 -9.97
C GLU A 161 10.63 -12.36 -10.83
N LEU A 162 10.47 -11.36 -11.71
CA LEU A 162 9.39 -11.31 -12.70
C LEU A 162 9.59 -12.33 -13.83
N GLN A 163 10.83 -12.55 -14.30
CA GLN A 163 11.12 -13.60 -15.28
C GLN A 163 10.95 -15.01 -14.70
N LYS A 164 11.37 -15.25 -13.45
CA LYS A 164 11.14 -16.56 -12.78
C LYS A 164 9.67 -16.83 -12.48
N THR A 165 8.84 -15.81 -12.25
CA THR A 165 7.40 -16.02 -12.08
C THR A 165 6.64 -16.16 -13.39
N GLU A 166 7.17 -15.67 -14.52
CA GLU A 166 6.59 -15.91 -15.84
C GLU A 166 7.02 -17.25 -16.44
N GLU A 167 8.29 -17.65 -16.31
CA GLU A 167 8.76 -19.00 -16.71
C GLU A 167 8.06 -20.10 -15.90
N SER A 168 7.91 -19.93 -14.58
CA SER A 168 7.18 -20.90 -13.74
C SER A 168 5.66 -20.90 -13.93
N LYS A 169 5.09 -19.88 -14.58
CA LYS A 169 3.67 -19.84 -14.98
C LYS A 169 3.48 -20.44 -16.38
N GLU A 170 4.42 -20.27 -17.30
CA GLU A 170 4.37 -20.92 -18.62
C GLU A 170 4.64 -22.42 -18.54
N ASP A 171 5.56 -22.88 -17.68
CA ASP A 171 5.81 -24.31 -17.45
C ASP A 171 4.56 -25.00 -16.84
N LYS A 172 3.89 -24.36 -15.89
CA LYS A 172 2.64 -24.87 -15.29
C LYS A 172 1.45 -24.81 -16.25
N LYS A 173 1.45 -23.90 -17.22
CA LYS A 173 0.40 -23.81 -18.24
C LYS A 173 0.60 -24.87 -19.34
N MET A 174 1.85 -25.19 -19.70
CA MET A 174 2.16 -26.30 -20.61
C MET A 174 1.92 -27.68 -19.99
N GLU A 175 2.12 -27.85 -18.68
CA GLU A 175 1.86 -29.13 -17.99
C GLU A 175 0.34 -29.37 -17.79
N ASN A 176 -0.45 -28.32 -17.58
CA ASN A 176 -1.92 -28.40 -17.54
C ASN A 176 -2.57 -28.57 -18.92
N GLN A 177 -1.96 -28.05 -20.00
CA GLN A 177 -2.45 -28.30 -21.37
C GLN A 177 -2.12 -29.72 -21.87
N LYS A 178 -0.93 -30.26 -21.52
CA LYS A 178 -0.58 -31.65 -21.84
C LYS A 178 -1.40 -32.69 -21.07
N SER A 179 -1.81 -32.38 -19.83
CA SER A 179 -2.67 -33.27 -19.03
C SER A 179 -4.17 -33.20 -19.40
N ALA A 180 -4.62 -32.11 -20.04
CA ALA A 180 -5.96 -32.00 -20.62
C ALA A 180 -6.07 -32.72 -21.98
N GLN A 181 -5.09 -32.60 -22.87
CA GLN A 181 -5.09 -33.32 -24.16
C GLN A 181 -4.90 -34.84 -23.99
N LYS A 182 -4.16 -35.30 -22.98
CA LYS A 182 -4.04 -36.75 -22.68
C LYS A 182 -5.29 -37.37 -22.04
N LYS A 183 -6.24 -36.55 -21.55
CA LYS A 183 -7.51 -37.05 -20.97
C LYS A 183 -8.67 -37.09 -21.98
N GLU A 184 -8.58 -36.40 -23.11
CA GLU A 184 -9.59 -36.48 -24.17
C GLU A 184 -9.31 -37.62 -25.17
N GLU A 185 -8.05 -37.98 -25.44
CA GLU A 185 -7.75 -39.14 -26.33
C GLU A 185 -7.93 -40.52 -25.67
N ILE A 186 -7.98 -40.62 -24.34
CA ILE A 186 -8.17 -41.92 -23.66
C ILE A 186 -9.67 -42.27 -23.48
N LYS A 187 -10.59 -41.31 -23.66
CA LYS A 187 -12.03 -41.56 -23.50
C LYS A 187 -12.76 -42.03 -24.75
N ASP A 188 -12.19 -41.85 -25.94
CA ASP A 188 -12.85 -42.19 -27.22
C ASP A 188 -12.45 -43.58 -27.77
N GLY A 189 -11.51 -44.27 -27.12
CA GLY A 189 -11.04 -45.60 -27.53
C GLY A 189 -11.72 -46.79 -26.84
N SER A 190 -12.26 -46.62 -25.62
CA SER A 190 -12.79 -47.75 -24.82
C SER A 190 -14.30 -47.97 -24.98
N GLU A 191 -15.09 -46.96 -25.34
CA GLU A 191 -16.55 -47.12 -25.50
C GLU A 191 -16.95 -47.81 -26.82
N LEU A 192 -16.05 -47.86 -27.82
CA LEU A 192 -16.27 -48.53 -29.11
C LEU A 192 -15.95 -50.03 -29.11
N GLN A 193 -15.18 -50.53 -28.13
CA GLN A 193 -14.87 -51.96 -28.00
C GLN A 193 -15.95 -52.73 -27.24
N ASP A 194 -16.52 -52.15 -26.18
CA ASP A 194 -17.53 -52.82 -25.35
C ASP A 194 -18.90 -52.93 -26.06
N GLN A 195 -19.26 -51.98 -26.93
CA GLN A 195 -20.52 -52.03 -27.68
C GLN A 195 -20.54 -53.09 -28.79
N LYS A 196 -19.39 -53.38 -29.41
CA LYS A 196 -19.26 -54.44 -30.43
C LYS A 196 -19.37 -55.83 -29.81
N GLU A 197 -18.73 -56.05 -28.65
CA GLU A 197 -18.75 -57.36 -28.00
C GLU A 197 -20.15 -57.74 -27.47
N ILE A 198 -20.93 -56.75 -27.02
CA ILE A 198 -22.32 -56.95 -26.58
C ILE A 198 -23.24 -57.22 -27.77
N GLN A 199 -23.09 -56.53 -28.90
CA GLN A 199 -23.88 -56.80 -30.11
C GLN A 199 -23.62 -58.17 -30.72
N ASP A 200 -22.36 -58.63 -30.71
CA ASP A 200 -22.01 -59.94 -31.27
C ASP A 200 -22.53 -61.10 -30.39
N LYS A 201 -22.47 -60.97 -29.06
CA LYS A 201 -23.08 -61.95 -28.15
C LYS A 201 -24.62 -62.03 -28.30
N GLN A 202 -25.28 -60.91 -28.56
CA GLN A 202 -26.74 -60.89 -28.81
C GLN A 202 -27.10 -61.53 -30.16
N LYS A 203 -26.30 -61.29 -31.21
CA LYS A 203 -26.48 -61.95 -32.53
C LYS A 203 -26.25 -63.46 -32.45
N GLU A 204 -25.25 -63.92 -31.70
CA GLU A 204 -24.97 -65.34 -31.45
C GLU A 204 -26.16 -66.02 -30.77
N GLN A 205 -26.71 -65.42 -29.71
CA GLN A 205 -27.89 -65.94 -29.01
C GLN A 205 -29.12 -66.01 -29.92
N ALA A 206 -29.36 -64.98 -30.74
CA ALA A 206 -30.48 -64.98 -31.68
C ALA A 206 -30.35 -66.09 -32.74
N ARG A 207 -29.13 -66.34 -33.26
CA ARG A 207 -28.88 -67.46 -34.20
C ARG A 207 -29.11 -68.81 -33.53
N ARG A 208 -28.64 -69.00 -32.29
CA ARG A 208 -28.83 -70.25 -31.54
C ARG A 208 -30.31 -70.52 -31.26
N LEU A 209 -31.08 -69.49 -30.94
CA LEU A 209 -32.54 -69.60 -30.73
C LEU A 209 -33.29 -69.92 -32.03
N ALA A 210 -32.88 -69.32 -33.16
CA ALA A 210 -33.45 -69.60 -34.47
C ALA A 210 -33.18 -71.04 -34.93
N TYR A 211 -31.95 -71.54 -34.71
CA TYR A 211 -31.58 -72.93 -35.00
C TYR A 211 -32.40 -73.92 -34.17
N MET A 212 -32.58 -73.68 -32.88
CA MET A 212 -33.44 -74.52 -32.02
C MET A 212 -34.91 -74.49 -32.44
N ARG A 213 -35.42 -73.36 -32.96
CA ARG A 213 -36.77 -73.26 -33.53
C ARG A 213 -36.93 -74.04 -34.85
N GLN A 214 -35.88 -74.10 -35.67
CA GLN A 214 -35.89 -74.80 -36.95
C GLN A 214 -35.79 -76.32 -36.76
N MET A 215 -34.95 -76.78 -35.83
CA MET A 215 -34.80 -78.20 -35.46
C MET A 215 -35.99 -78.75 -34.64
N GLY A 216 -36.82 -77.87 -34.06
CA GLY A 216 -38.01 -78.23 -33.30
C GLY A 216 -39.31 -78.32 -34.11
N ARG A 217 -39.25 -78.21 -35.44
CA ARG A 217 -40.40 -78.30 -36.37
C ARG A 217 -40.34 -79.49 -37.33
N GLU A 218 -39.46 -80.46 -37.08
CA GLU A 218 -39.48 -81.78 -37.73
C GLU A 218 -39.87 -82.85 -36.70
N ARG A 219 -41.17 -82.97 -36.47
CA ARG A 219 -41.85 -84.17 -35.97
C ARG A 219 -43.18 -84.30 -36.68
#